data_AF-A0A1Q7SWW8-F1
#
_entry.id   AF-A0A1Q7SWW8-F1
#
_cell.length_a   1.000
_cell.length_b   1.000
_cell.length_c   1.000
_cell.angle_alpha   90.00
_cell.angle_beta   90.00
_cell.angle_gamma   90.00
#
_symmetry.space_group_name_H-M   'P 1'
#
loop_
_entity.id
_entity.type
_entity.pdbx_description
1 polymer ?
#
loop_
_entity_poly.entity_id
_entity_poly.type
_entity_poly.pdbx_seq_one_letter_code
_entity_poly.pdbx_strand_id
1 'polypeptide(L)'
;MSQESPQTTELVEFAVASRTIEGESECGDDYAVQPYDNGVLVAVVDGLGHGPEAAVAARIALETLTRYAHEPVVLLVTRCHGALRKTRGVVLSLASFNARRNTMVWLGVGNVEGVLLRANPQGKRPRETLISVGGVVGFQLPSLRAISVPVYPGDTLVFATDGIRTE
;
A
#
# COMPACT_ATOMS: atom_id res chain seq x y z
N MET A 1 -4.11 14.15 14.36
CA MET A 1 -3.55 13.97 13.01
C MET A 1 -2.05 13.98 13.18
N SER A 2 -1.41 12.86 12.86
CA SER A 2 0.03 12.72 12.92
C SER A 2 0.57 12.90 11.51
N GLN A 3 1.56 13.77 11.35
CA GLN A 3 2.30 13.93 10.11
C GLN A 3 3.76 13.60 10.38
N GLU A 4 4.33 12.74 9.56
CA GLU A 4 5.75 12.42 9.63
C GLU A 4 6.51 13.29 8.64
N SER A 5 7.68 13.79 9.06
CA SER A 5 8.56 14.55 8.17
C SER A 5 9.01 13.67 7.00
N PRO A 6 9.34 14.27 5.83
CA PRO A 6 9.81 13.50 4.68
C PRO A 6 10.99 12.60 5.05
N GLN A 7 10.88 11.33 4.70
CA GLN A 7 11.92 10.32 4.89
C GLN A 7 12.43 9.88 3.51
N THR A 8 13.70 9.48 3.44
CA THR A 8 14.37 9.14 2.19
C THR A 8 14.94 7.74 2.27
N THR A 9 14.64 6.93 1.27
CA THR A 9 15.40 5.73 0.92
C THR A 9 16.29 6.04 -0.29
N GLU A 10 17.20 5.15 -0.69
CA GLU A 10 18.01 5.38 -1.90
C GLU A 10 17.19 5.58 -3.18
N LEU A 11 15.92 5.13 -3.21
CA LEU A 11 15.08 5.11 -4.42
C LEU A 11 13.85 6.02 -4.35
N VAL A 12 13.31 6.27 -3.17
CA VAL A 12 12.10 7.10 -2.99
C VAL A 12 12.23 8.02 -1.79
N GLU A 13 11.70 9.23 -1.95
CA GLU A 13 11.36 10.15 -0.87
C GLU A 13 9.86 9.99 -0.57
N PHE A 14 9.48 9.98 0.70
CA PHE A 14 8.09 9.78 1.11
C PHE A 14 7.71 10.59 2.34
N ALA A 15 6.40 10.85 2.48
CA ALA A 15 5.81 11.44 3.67
C ALA A 15 4.48 10.75 3.94
N VAL A 16 4.06 10.71 5.21
CA VAL A 16 2.82 10.08 5.63
C VAL A 16 2.03 10.99 6.55
N ALA A 17 0.71 10.99 6.36
CA ALA A 17 -0.25 11.64 7.24
C ALA A 17 -1.32 10.62 7.64
N SER A 18 -1.61 10.50 8.93
CA SER A 18 -2.62 9.59 9.46
C SER A 18 -3.44 10.23 10.57
N ARG A 19 -4.65 9.71 10.82
CA ARG A 19 -5.51 10.17 11.91
C ARG A 19 -6.38 9.02 12.40
N THR A 20 -6.20 8.64 13.67
CA THR A 20 -7.10 7.73 14.37
C THR A 20 -8.51 8.32 14.46
N ILE A 21 -9.53 7.47 14.31
CA ILE A 21 -10.93 7.87 14.50
C ILE A 21 -11.15 8.36 15.95
N GLU A 22 -12.04 9.33 16.13
CA GLU A 22 -12.32 9.90 17.44
C GLU A 22 -12.88 8.83 18.39
N GLY A 23 -12.35 8.77 19.61
CA GLY A 23 -12.75 7.79 20.63
C GLY A 23 -11.95 6.48 20.60
N GLU A 24 -11.13 6.23 19.58
CA GLU A 24 -10.26 5.05 19.52
C GLU A 24 -8.82 5.34 19.98
N SER A 25 -8.19 4.31 20.54
CA SER A 25 -6.80 4.39 21.04
C SER A 25 -5.76 3.99 19.99
N GLU A 26 -6.14 3.19 18.99
CA GLU A 26 -5.27 2.71 17.92
C GLU A 26 -5.92 2.93 16.54
N CYS A 27 -5.09 3.28 15.55
CA CYS A 27 -5.53 3.42 14.16
C CYS A 27 -5.58 2.03 13.49
N GLY A 28 -6.65 1.77 12.73
CA GLY A 28 -6.76 0.57 11.90
C GLY A 28 -5.98 0.66 10.59
N ASP A 29 -5.53 1.87 10.22
CA ASP A 29 -4.75 2.13 9.02
C ASP A 29 -3.27 2.14 9.38
N ASP A 30 -2.45 1.55 8.52
CA ASP A 30 -1.01 1.56 8.70
C ASP A 30 -0.29 1.50 7.34
N TYR A 31 1.01 1.79 7.34
CA TYR A 31 1.81 1.83 6.12
C TYR A 31 3.20 1.19 6.31
N ALA A 32 3.81 0.77 5.20
CA ALA A 32 5.21 0.36 5.18
C ALA A 32 5.95 0.92 3.96
N VAL A 33 7.18 1.40 4.18
CA VAL A 33 8.17 1.67 3.14
C VAL A 33 9.41 0.84 3.46
N GLN A 34 9.55 -0.31 2.80
CA GLN A 34 10.59 -1.30 3.09
C GLN A 34 11.55 -1.44 1.91
N PRO A 35 12.80 -0.92 2.04
CA PRO A 35 13.86 -1.20 1.08
C PRO A 35 14.20 -2.69 1.01
N TYR A 36 14.60 -3.13 -0.18
CA TYR A 36 15.20 -4.44 -0.42
C TYR A 36 16.25 -4.31 -1.54
N ASP A 37 16.94 -5.39 -1.88
CA ASP A 37 17.98 -5.38 -2.92
C ASP A 37 17.48 -4.77 -4.24
N ASN A 38 17.97 -3.58 -4.58
CA ASN A 38 17.64 -2.83 -5.80
C ASN A 38 16.16 -2.45 -5.93
N GLY A 39 15.45 -2.27 -4.81
CA GLY A 39 14.06 -1.89 -4.84
C GLY A 39 13.51 -1.41 -3.51
N VAL A 40 12.25 -1.00 -3.54
CA VAL A 40 11.51 -0.59 -2.34
C VAL A 40 10.06 -1.04 -2.48
N LEU A 41 9.53 -1.64 -1.41
CA LEU A 41 8.12 -1.96 -1.27
C LEU A 41 7.44 -0.82 -0.53
N VAL A 42 6.38 -0.27 -1.10
CA VAL A 42 5.47 0.69 -0.47
C VAL A 42 4.12 0.02 -0.31
N ALA A 43 3.52 0.08 0.87
CA ALA A 43 2.21 -0.48 1.14
C ALA A 43 1.40 0.41 2.09
N VAL A 44 0.09 0.46 1.86
CA VAL A 44 -0.90 0.99 2.80
C VAL A 44 -1.94 -0.09 3.03
N VAL A 45 -2.30 -0.29 4.28
CA VAL A 45 -3.30 -1.26 4.73
C VAL A 45 -4.35 -0.54 5.56
N ASP A 46 -5.59 -1.02 5.47
CA ASP A 46 -6.70 -0.60 6.32
C ASP A 46 -7.36 -1.86 6.88
N GLY A 47 -7.26 -2.01 8.20
CA GLY A 47 -7.83 -3.11 8.95
C GLY A 47 -9.32 -2.96 9.14
N LEU A 48 -10.09 -4.02 8.85
CA LEU A 48 -11.54 -3.91 8.84
C LEU A 48 -12.13 -3.45 10.19
N GLY A 49 -12.96 -2.41 10.12
CA GLY A 49 -13.61 -1.80 11.28
C GLY A 49 -12.73 -0.74 11.92
N HIS A 50 -12.75 -0.63 13.24
CA HIS A 50 -11.91 0.31 13.99
C HIS A 50 -11.44 -0.31 15.31
N GLY A 51 -10.51 0.39 15.95
CA GLY A 51 -9.95 0.05 17.25
C GLY A 51 -8.88 -1.05 17.22
N PRO A 52 -8.53 -1.62 18.38
CA PRO A 52 -7.35 -2.48 18.52
C PRO A 52 -7.34 -3.72 17.61
N GLU A 53 -8.51 -4.31 17.33
CA GLU A 53 -8.57 -5.50 16.44
C GLU A 53 -8.24 -5.16 14.98
N ALA A 54 -8.62 -3.97 14.51
CA ALA A 54 -8.24 -3.48 13.18
C ALA A 54 -6.74 -3.19 13.12
N ALA A 55 -6.21 -2.52 14.15
CA ALA A 55 -4.79 -2.22 14.29
C ALA A 55 -3.91 -3.50 14.31
N VAL A 56 -4.37 -4.55 15.02
CA VAL A 56 -3.70 -5.86 15.03
C VAL A 56 -3.68 -6.49 13.64
N ALA A 57 -4.78 -6.44 12.89
CA ALA A 57 -4.82 -6.96 11.52
C ALA A 57 -3.85 -6.20 10.60
N ALA A 58 -3.86 -4.86 10.66
CA ALA A 58 -2.93 -4.02 9.91
C ALA A 58 -1.46 -4.35 10.23
N ARG A 59 -1.12 -4.44 11.52
CA ARG A 59 0.24 -4.79 11.98
C ARG A 59 0.72 -6.14 11.46
N ILE A 60 -0.11 -7.19 11.56
CA ILE A 60 0.23 -8.53 11.04
C ILE A 60 0.45 -8.49 9.52
N ALA A 61 -0.34 -7.70 8.79
CA ALA A 61 -0.17 -7.52 7.35
C ALA A 61 1.19 -6.88 7.06
N LEU A 62 1.51 -5.76 7.70
CA LEU A 62 2.76 -5.05 7.47
C LEU A 62 4.00 -5.83 7.90
N GLU A 63 3.96 -6.53 9.04
CA GLU A 63 5.04 -7.43 9.45
C GLU A 63 5.31 -8.50 8.39
N THR A 64 4.24 -9.06 7.81
CA THR A 64 4.34 -10.04 6.72
C THR A 64 4.94 -9.40 5.46
N LEU A 65 4.45 -8.24 5.04
CA LEU A 65 4.96 -7.53 3.87
C LEU A 65 6.43 -7.16 4.01
N THR A 66 6.81 -6.61 5.16
CA THR A 66 8.17 -6.17 5.48
C THR A 66 9.14 -7.35 5.45
N ARG A 67 8.75 -8.49 6.07
CA ARG A 67 9.58 -9.70 6.12
C ARG A 67 9.89 -10.29 4.73
N TYR A 68 8.97 -10.15 3.79
CA TYR A 68 9.09 -10.75 2.45
C TYR A 68 9.21 -9.71 1.34
N ALA A 69 9.62 -8.47 1.64
CA ALA A 69 9.47 -7.31 0.75
C ALA A 69 10.07 -7.45 -0.67
N HIS A 70 11.06 -8.33 -0.83
CA HIS A 70 11.71 -8.65 -2.11
C HIS A 70 10.88 -9.56 -3.03
N GLU A 71 9.82 -10.19 -2.53
CA GLU A 71 9.00 -11.12 -3.28
C GLU A 71 8.02 -10.42 -4.24
N PRO A 72 7.55 -11.12 -5.30
CA PRO A 72 6.48 -10.61 -6.16
C PRO A 72 5.23 -10.20 -5.37
N VAL A 73 4.62 -9.08 -5.76
CA VAL A 73 3.43 -8.49 -5.11
C VAL A 73 2.26 -9.45 -4.92
N VAL A 74 2.07 -10.40 -5.85
CA VAL A 74 1.03 -11.43 -5.77
C VAL A 74 1.31 -12.43 -4.64
N LEU A 75 2.57 -12.84 -4.47
CA LEU A 75 2.97 -13.73 -3.38
C LEU A 75 2.87 -13.02 -2.03
N LEU A 76 3.26 -11.74 -1.96
CA LEU A 76 3.08 -10.91 -0.76
C LEU A 76 1.62 -10.93 -0.27
N VAL A 77 0.66 -10.65 -1.15
CA VAL A 77 -0.76 -10.69 -0.77
C VAL A 77 -1.23 -12.09 -0.39
N THR A 78 -0.75 -13.13 -1.08
CA THR A 78 -1.08 -14.52 -0.73
C THR A 78 -0.57 -14.88 0.67
N ARG A 79 0.62 -14.40 1.06
CA ARG A 79 1.18 -14.59 2.40
C ARG A 79 0.38 -13.81 3.44
N CYS A 80 0.06 -12.54 3.19
CA CYS A 80 -0.79 -11.76 4.09
C CYS A 80 -2.15 -12.44 4.30
N HIS A 81 -2.76 -12.96 3.23
CA HIS A 81 -4.02 -13.70 3.35
C HIS A 81 -3.90 -14.91 4.28
N GLY A 82 -2.80 -15.66 4.19
CA GLY A 82 -2.52 -16.77 5.10
C GLY A 82 -2.32 -16.34 6.56
N ALA A 83 -1.56 -15.26 6.79
CA ALA A 83 -1.27 -14.72 8.12
C ALA A 83 -2.52 -14.14 8.81
N LEU A 84 -3.46 -13.61 8.03
CA LEU A 84 -4.63 -12.88 8.54
C LEU A 84 -5.89 -13.73 8.76
N ARG A 85 -5.87 -15.05 8.50
CA ARG A 85 -7.08 -15.92 8.53
C ARG A 85 -7.88 -15.91 9.85
N LYS A 86 -7.29 -15.51 10.96
CA LYS A 86 -7.93 -15.45 12.29
C LYS A 86 -8.08 -14.02 12.82
N THR A 87 -8.01 -13.04 11.92
CA THR A 87 -8.15 -11.62 12.23
C THR A 87 -9.40 -11.07 11.56
N ARG A 88 -9.69 -9.78 11.74
CA ARG A 88 -10.71 -9.09 10.94
C ARG A 88 -10.35 -9.00 9.45
N GLY A 89 -9.08 -9.20 9.10
CA GLY A 89 -8.57 -8.99 7.76
C GLY A 89 -8.33 -7.52 7.44
N VAL A 90 -7.76 -7.28 6.27
CA VAL A 90 -7.43 -5.95 5.78
C VAL A 90 -7.83 -5.79 4.31
N VAL A 91 -8.05 -4.56 3.91
CA VAL A 91 -7.88 -4.11 2.53
C VAL A 91 -6.48 -3.52 2.39
N LEU A 92 -5.91 -3.54 1.18
CA LEU A 92 -4.56 -3.04 0.98
C LEU A 92 -4.30 -2.58 -0.44
N SER A 93 -3.30 -1.70 -0.58
CA SER A 93 -2.64 -1.39 -1.84
C SER A 93 -1.14 -1.41 -1.62
N LEU A 94 -0.42 -1.99 -2.59
CA LEU A 94 1.03 -2.10 -2.51
C LEU A 94 1.70 -1.93 -3.87
N ALA A 95 2.89 -1.37 -3.85
CA ALA A 95 3.72 -1.06 -5.00
C ALA A 95 5.18 -1.45 -4.71
N SER A 96 5.77 -2.22 -5.61
CA SER A 96 7.17 -2.64 -5.55
C SER A 96 7.93 -1.97 -6.69
N PHE A 97 8.87 -1.09 -6.34
CA PHE A 97 9.73 -0.38 -7.28
C PHE A 97 11.01 -1.18 -7.53
N ASN A 98 11.39 -1.32 -8.79
CA ASN A 98 12.63 -1.99 -9.21
C ASN A 98 13.56 -1.01 -9.91
N ALA A 99 14.69 -0.69 -9.26
CA ALA A 99 15.65 0.29 -9.76
C ALA A 99 16.39 -0.17 -11.01
N ARG A 100 16.61 -1.48 -11.18
CA ARG A 100 17.34 -2.01 -12.35
C ARG A 100 16.51 -1.91 -13.63
N ARG A 101 15.19 -2.03 -13.50
CA ARG A 101 14.26 -2.06 -14.64
C ARG A 101 13.53 -0.73 -14.84
N ASN A 102 13.63 0.21 -13.89
CA ASN A 102 12.82 1.42 -13.85
C ASN A 102 11.32 1.12 -13.98
N THR A 103 10.87 0.12 -13.23
CA THR A 103 9.47 -0.33 -13.24
C THR A 103 8.91 -0.38 -11.83
N MET A 104 7.63 -0.07 -11.70
CA MET A 104 6.83 -0.35 -10.52
C MET A 104 5.83 -1.46 -10.85
N VAL A 105 5.70 -2.45 -9.96
CA VAL A 105 4.63 -3.44 -9.99
C VAL A 105 3.72 -3.18 -8.80
N TRP A 106 2.43 -2.99 -9.05
CA TRP A 106 1.45 -2.65 -8.01
C TRP A 106 0.17 -3.47 -8.14
N LEU A 107 -0.54 -3.59 -7.02
CA LEU A 107 -1.75 -4.36 -6.87
C LEU A 107 -2.55 -3.82 -5.67
N GLY A 108 -3.88 -3.83 -5.78
CA GLY A 108 -4.80 -3.48 -4.69
C GLY A 108 -5.90 -4.52 -4.50
N VAL A 109 -6.30 -4.73 -3.25
CA VAL A 109 -7.46 -5.54 -2.84
C VAL A 109 -8.31 -4.69 -1.91
N GLY A 110 -9.58 -4.51 -2.26
CA GLY A 110 -10.50 -3.63 -1.54
C GLY A 110 -10.46 -2.19 -2.05
N ASN A 111 -10.48 -1.23 -1.12
CA ASN A 111 -10.75 0.19 -1.38
C ASN A 111 -9.62 1.14 -0.96
N VAL A 112 -8.40 0.65 -0.70
CA VAL A 112 -7.22 1.53 -0.61
C VAL A 112 -6.89 2.02 -2.02
N GLU A 113 -7.07 3.31 -2.27
CA GLU A 113 -6.85 3.90 -3.59
C GLU A 113 -5.37 4.09 -3.88
N GLY A 114 -5.01 4.05 -5.17
CA GLY A 114 -3.66 4.33 -5.61
C GLY A 114 -3.60 5.10 -6.92
N VAL A 115 -2.75 6.13 -6.96
CA VAL A 115 -2.54 6.96 -8.15
C VAL A 115 -1.06 7.19 -8.35
N LEU A 116 -0.57 6.93 -9.56
CA LEU A 116 0.75 7.33 -10.02
C LEU A 116 0.62 8.60 -10.86
N LEU A 117 1.12 9.72 -10.36
CA LEU A 117 1.20 11.00 -11.06
C LEU A 117 2.53 11.08 -11.83
N ARG A 118 2.46 11.48 -13.10
CA ARG A 118 3.65 11.62 -13.94
C ARG A 118 4.32 12.97 -13.71
N ALA A 119 5.66 13.00 -13.66
CA ALA A 119 6.46 14.22 -13.50
C ALA A 119 6.13 15.30 -14.56
N ASN A 120 5.78 14.87 -15.77
CA ASN A 120 5.32 15.75 -16.85
C ASN A 120 3.78 15.65 -17.02
N PRO A 121 3.00 16.55 -16.40
CA PRO A 121 1.54 16.52 -16.46
C PRO A 121 0.97 16.93 -17.83
N GLN A 122 1.79 17.46 -18.74
CA GLN A 122 1.37 17.84 -20.10
C GLN A 122 1.48 16.66 -21.09
N GLY A 123 1.97 15.50 -20.63
CA GLY A 123 2.05 14.28 -21.42
C GLY A 123 0.69 13.63 -21.70
N LYS A 124 0.66 12.69 -22.65
CA LYS A 124 -0.58 11.97 -23.08
C LYS A 124 -1.28 11.20 -21.96
N ARG A 125 -0.58 10.84 -20.87
CA ARG A 125 -1.11 10.13 -19.71
C ARG A 125 -0.54 10.77 -18.44
N PRO A 126 -1.20 11.82 -17.90
CA PRO A 126 -0.68 12.55 -16.74
C PRO A 126 -0.75 11.75 -15.44
N ARG A 127 -1.59 10.71 -15.39
CA ARG A 127 -1.70 9.81 -14.24
C ARG A 127 -2.14 8.41 -14.65
N GLU A 128 -1.85 7.46 -13.79
CA GLU A 128 -2.40 6.10 -13.82
C GLU A 128 -3.06 5.79 -12.47
N THR A 129 -4.20 5.09 -12.50
CA THR A 129 -4.96 4.73 -11.31
C THR A 129 -4.87 3.22 -11.10
N LEU A 130 -4.65 2.82 -9.85
CA LEU A 130 -4.63 1.43 -9.44
C LEU A 130 -6.04 0.84 -9.61
N ILE A 131 -6.12 -0.29 -10.31
CA ILE A 131 -7.35 -1.06 -10.42
C ILE A 131 -7.33 -2.10 -9.31
N SER A 132 -8.06 -1.83 -8.23
CA SER A 132 -8.22 -2.76 -7.12
C SER A 132 -9.28 -3.80 -7.43
N VAL A 133 -9.05 -5.04 -6.98
CA VAL A 133 -10.05 -6.13 -7.06
C VAL A 133 -10.84 -6.20 -5.75
N GLY A 134 -12.14 -6.46 -5.83
CA GLY A 134 -13.00 -6.55 -4.65
C GLY A 134 -12.67 -7.78 -3.80
N GLY A 135 -12.44 -7.57 -2.50
CA GLY A 135 -12.15 -8.63 -1.54
C GLY A 135 -11.53 -8.12 -0.25
N VAL A 136 -11.24 -9.07 0.65
CA VAL A 136 -10.63 -8.81 1.97
C VAL A 136 -9.51 -9.82 2.19
N VAL A 137 -8.30 -9.32 2.39
CA VAL A 137 -7.13 -10.15 2.67
C VAL A 137 -7.26 -10.70 4.10
N GLY A 138 -7.17 -12.02 4.26
CA GLY A 138 -7.51 -12.73 5.50
C GLY A 138 -8.92 -13.33 5.54
N PHE A 139 -9.82 -12.93 4.65
CA PHE A 139 -11.19 -13.46 4.61
C PHE A 139 -11.57 -14.04 3.24
N GLN A 140 -11.75 -13.20 2.22
CA GLN A 140 -12.10 -13.62 0.87
C GLN A 140 -11.13 -12.99 -0.14
N LEU A 141 -10.20 -13.80 -0.65
CA LEU A 141 -9.19 -13.35 -1.61
C LEU A 141 -9.65 -13.61 -3.05
N PRO A 142 -9.78 -12.58 -3.89
CA PRO A 142 -10.12 -12.74 -5.30
C PRO A 142 -8.90 -13.15 -6.13
N SER A 143 -9.10 -13.40 -7.42
CA SER A 143 -8.00 -13.51 -8.39
C SER A 143 -7.23 -12.20 -8.44
N LEU A 144 -5.96 -12.27 -8.06
CA LEU A 144 -5.07 -11.12 -7.93
C LEU A 144 -4.63 -10.60 -9.31
N ARG A 145 -4.64 -9.27 -9.48
CA ARG A 145 -4.22 -8.59 -10.71
C ARG A 145 -3.11 -7.60 -10.42
N ALA A 146 -1.87 -7.98 -10.71
CA ALA A 146 -0.74 -7.08 -10.67
C ALA A 146 -0.56 -6.37 -12.01
N ILE A 147 -0.23 -5.08 -11.97
CA ILE A 147 0.06 -4.26 -13.15
C ILE A 147 1.52 -3.83 -13.07
N SER A 148 2.25 -3.89 -14.18
CA SER A 148 3.63 -3.38 -14.27
C SER A 148 3.64 -2.12 -15.12
N VAL A 149 4.24 -1.05 -14.61
CA VAL A 149 4.35 0.24 -15.29
C VAL A 149 5.78 0.76 -15.24
N PRO A 150 6.28 1.45 -16.28
CA PRO A 150 7.54 2.17 -16.17
C PRO A 150 7.38 3.35 -15.19
N VAL A 151 8.45 3.69 -14.48
CA VAL A 151 8.52 4.84 -13.56
C VAL A 151 9.83 5.59 -13.74
N TYR A 152 9.79 6.89 -13.56
CA TYR A 152 10.96 7.77 -13.75
C TYR A 152 11.11 8.72 -12.56
N PRO A 153 12.32 9.28 -12.34
CA PRO A 153 12.53 10.31 -11.34
C PRO A 153 11.52 11.46 -11.49
N GLY A 154 10.90 11.86 -10.37
CA GLY A 154 9.86 12.89 -10.31
C GLY A 154 8.42 12.37 -10.45
N ASP A 155 8.21 11.10 -10.82
CA ASP A 155 6.87 10.50 -10.71
C ASP A 155 6.50 10.36 -9.23
N THR A 156 5.22 10.58 -8.89
CA THR A 156 4.72 10.50 -7.51
C THR A 156 3.65 9.44 -7.37
N LEU A 157 3.87 8.48 -6.48
CA LEU A 157 2.85 7.53 -6.05
C LEU A 157 2.10 8.07 -4.84
N VAL A 158 0.78 8.03 -4.89
CA VAL A 158 -0.10 8.38 -3.77
C VAL A 158 -0.98 7.16 -3.45
N PHE A 159 -1.02 6.78 -2.18
CA PHE A 159 -2.02 5.85 -1.65
C PHE A 159 -2.89 6.58 -0.63
N ALA A 160 -4.19 6.24 -0.60
CA ALA A 160 -5.14 6.82 0.33
C ALA A 160 -6.17 5.76 0.77
N THR A 161 -6.46 5.71 2.06
CA THR A 161 -7.57 4.92 2.62
C THR A 161 -8.89 5.68 2.44
N ASP A 162 -10.03 4.99 2.60
CA ASP A 162 -11.36 5.56 2.35
C ASP A 162 -11.78 6.67 3.33
N GLY A 163 -11.02 6.85 4.41
CA GLY A 163 -11.14 7.95 5.36
C GLY A 163 -10.81 9.32 4.75
N ILE A 164 -10.11 9.37 3.61
CA ILE A 164 -9.82 10.61 2.87
C ILE A 164 -10.86 10.78 1.75
N ARG A 165 -11.74 11.78 1.92
CA ARG A 165 -12.75 12.14 0.91
C ARG A 165 -12.30 13.35 0.11
N THR A 166 -12.58 13.36 -1.19
CA THR A 166 -12.26 14.44 -2.13
C THR A 166 -13.25 15.62 -2.10
N GLU A 167 -13.86 15.94 -0.95
CA GLU A 167 -14.76 17.10 -0.83
C GLU A 167 -13.99 18.43 -0.81
#